data_AF-A0A9D1ZZ14-F1
#
_entry.id   AF-A0A9D1ZZ14-F1
#
_cell.length_a   1.000
_cell.length_b   1.000
_cell.length_c   1.000
_cell.angle_alpha   90.00
_cell.angle_beta   90.00
_cell.angle_gamma   90.00
#
_symmetry.space_group_name_H-M   'P 1'
#
loop_
_entity.id
_entity.type
_entity.pdbx_description
1 polymer ?
#
loop_
_entity_poly.entity_id
_entity_poly.type
_entity_poly.pdbx_seq_one_letter_code
_entity_poly.pdbx_strand_id
1 'polypeptide(L)'
;MELSLMRPALYRVKRGQTLAQVARTFGVTPRLLAAVNALKSELSEGELLVIPPEGNVYRVRGGESMALLCGSPDRFEKKNATRCLYPGQEVLL
;
A
#
# COMPACT_ATOMS: atom_id res chain seq x y z
N MET A 1 -25.38 4.55 -6.62
CA MET A 1 -25.17 4.80 -5.19
C MET A 1 -23.93 4.02 -4.80
N GLU A 2 -22.76 4.64 -4.93
CA GLU A 2 -21.50 4.01 -4.55
C GLU A 2 -21.47 3.95 -3.02
N LEU A 3 -21.53 2.74 -2.46
CA LEU A 3 -21.21 2.53 -1.06
C LEU A 3 -19.73 2.85 -0.91
N SER A 4 -19.41 4.11 -0.64
CA SER A 4 -18.12 4.50 -0.08
C SER A 4 -18.05 3.85 1.30
N LEU A 5 -17.54 2.62 1.33
CA LEU A 5 -17.15 1.95 2.56
C LEU A 5 -16.11 2.87 3.20
N MET A 6 -16.50 3.64 4.22
CA MET A 6 -15.57 4.47 4.99
C MET A 6 -14.41 3.57 5.42
N ARG A 7 -13.26 3.75 4.76
CA ARG A 7 -12.03 3.09 5.17
C ARG A 7 -11.65 3.71 6.52
N PRO A 8 -11.44 2.90 7.55
CA PRO A 8 -11.09 3.43 8.86
C PRO A 8 -9.72 4.12 8.74
N ALA A 9 -9.62 5.38 9.17
CA ALA A 9 -8.34 6.09 9.17
C ALA A 9 -7.30 5.44 10.09
N LEU A 10 -7.76 4.68 11.10
CA LEU A 10 -6.93 3.97 12.06
C LEU A 10 -7.36 2.50 12.18
N TYR A 11 -6.39 1.60 12.24
CA TYR A 11 -6.59 0.17 12.43
C TYR A 11 -5.73 -0.36 13.58
N ARG A 12 -6.33 -1.15 14.47
CA ARG A 12 -5.60 -1.85 15.53
C ARG A 12 -5.21 -3.24 15.06
N VAL A 13 -3.91 -3.51 15.02
CA VAL A 13 -3.34 -4.81 14.64
C VAL A 13 -3.85 -5.90 15.59
N LYS A 14 -4.36 -6.98 15.03
CA LYS A 14 -4.81 -8.18 15.76
C LYS A 14 -3.65 -9.17 15.90
N ARG A 15 -3.73 -10.02 16.92
CA ARG A 15 -2.75 -11.08 17.20
C ARG A 15 -2.39 -11.87 15.94
N GLY A 16 -1.10 -11.99 15.65
CA GLY A 16 -0.57 -12.79 14.55
C GLY A 16 -0.76 -12.21 13.15
N GLN A 17 -1.24 -10.98 13.01
CA GLN A 17 -1.32 -10.32 11.70
C GLN A 17 0.04 -9.82 11.23
N THR A 18 0.29 -10.02 9.94
CA THR A 18 1.42 -9.45 9.22
C THR A 18 1.01 -8.17 8.49
N LEU A 19 1.99 -7.31 8.21
CA LEU A 19 1.78 -6.09 7.42
C LEU A 19 1.13 -6.39 6.07
N ALA A 20 1.51 -7.49 5.44
CA ALA A 20 0.96 -7.91 4.16
C ALA A 20 -0.53 -8.29 4.25
N GLN A 21 -0.96 -8.95 5.33
CA GLN A 21 -2.37 -9.27 5.54
C GLN A 21 -3.21 -8.01 5.79
N VAL A 22 -2.69 -7.08 6.59
CA VAL A 22 -3.37 -5.80 6.85
C VAL A 22 -3.47 -4.98 5.56
N ALA A 23 -2.38 -4.83 4.82
CA ALA A 23 -2.34 -4.08 3.57
C ALA A 23 -3.35 -4.62 2.54
N ARG A 24 -3.42 -5.95 2.37
CA ARG A 24 -4.41 -6.60 1.50
C ARG A 24 -5.85 -6.33 1.94
N THR A 25 -6.12 -6.30 3.24
CA THR A 25 -7.47 -6.01 3.78
C THR A 25 -7.96 -4.64 3.35
N PHE A 26 -7.05 -3.66 3.26
CA PHE A 26 -7.38 -2.28 2.92
C PHE A 26 -7.09 -1.92 1.46
N GLY A 27 -6.63 -2.87 0.65
CA GLY A 27 -6.30 -2.63 -0.74
C GLY A 27 -5.16 -1.60 -0.91
N VAL A 28 -4.17 -1.63 -0.03
CA VAL A 28 -2.94 -0.82 -0.12
C VAL A 28 -1.73 -1.75 -0.23
N THR A 29 -0.56 -1.21 -0.59
CA THR A 29 0.66 -2.00 -0.63
C THR A 29 1.31 -2.07 0.76
N PRO A 30 1.96 -3.19 1.13
CA PRO A 30 2.68 -3.28 2.41
C PRO A 30 3.74 -2.18 2.54
N ARG A 31 4.41 -1.84 1.43
CA ARG A 31 5.43 -0.79 1.39
C ARG A 31 4.87 0.58 1.72
N LEU A 32 3.74 0.98 1.12
CA LEU A 32 3.11 2.26 1.45
C LEU A 32 2.66 2.25 2.91
N LEU A 33 2.03 1.17 3.37
CA LEU A 33 1.53 1.08 4.74
C LEU A 33 2.65 1.22 5.77
N ALA A 34 3.80 0.58 5.53
CA ALA A 34 5.00 0.78 6.35
C ALA A 34 5.54 2.21 6.30
N ALA A 35 5.62 2.81 5.10
CA ALA A 35 6.15 4.15 4.93
C ALA A 35 5.30 5.21 5.66
N VAL A 36 3.98 5.12 5.54
CA VAL A 36 3.03 6.03 6.21
C VAL A 36 3.09 5.91 7.73
N ASN A 37 3.35 4.70 8.25
CA ASN A 37 3.43 4.43 9.68
C ASN A 37 4.86 4.45 10.22
N ALA A 38 5.85 4.85 9.40
CA ALA A 38 7.28 4.87 9.74
C ALA A 38 7.78 3.56 10.39
N LEU A 39 7.25 2.41 9.94
CA LEU A 39 7.57 1.11 10.53
C LEU A 39 9.03 0.74 10.24
N LYS A 40 9.74 0.33 11.30
CA LYS A 40 11.13 -0.16 11.24
C LYS A 40 11.24 -1.66 11.52
N SER A 41 10.18 -2.26 12.02
CA SER A 41 10.10 -3.67 12.42
C SER A 41 8.78 -4.27 11.93
N GLU A 42 8.60 -5.56 12.19
CA GLU A 42 7.32 -6.22 12.02
C GLU A 42 6.25 -5.63 12.93
N LEU A 43 4.98 -5.91 12.58
CA LEU A 43 3.83 -5.44 13.34
C LEU A 43 3.74 -6.11 14.70
N SER A 44 3.44 -5.32 15.73
CA SER A 44 3.12 -5.82 17.06
C SER A 44 1.62 -5.90 17.27
N GLU A 45 1.18 -6.89 18.06
CA GLU A 45 -0.23 -6.98 18.46
C GLU A 45 -0.66 -5.71 19.20
N GLY A 46 -1.82 -5.15 18.82
CA GLY A 46 -2.37 -3.96 19.42
C GLY A 46 -1.80 -2.64 18.91
N GLU A 47 -0.80 -2.68 18.02
CA GLU A 47 -0.26 -1.49 17.36
C GLU A 47 -1.34 -0.78 16.53
N LEU A 48 -1.32 0.55 16.51
CA LEU A 48 -2.25 1.36 15.73
C LEU A 48 -1.59 1.78 14.42
N LEU A 49 -2.25 1.47 13.31
CA LEU A 49 -1.80 1.83 11.97
C LEU A 49 -2.75 2.86 11.36
N VAL A 50 -2.18 3.93 10.84
CA VAL A 50 -2.84 4.84 9.92
C VAL A 50 -3.02 4.14 8.57
N ILE A 51 -4.27 4.03 8.13
CA ILE A 51 -4.60 3.41 6.85
C ILE A 51 -4.75 4.51 5.79
N PRO A 52 -4.01 4.44 4.67
CA PRO A 52 -4.17 5.37 3.57
C PRO A 52 -5.61 5.36 3.02
N PRO A 53 -6.16 6.52 2.62
CA PRO A 53 -7.57 6.63 2.24
C PRO A 53 -7.89 5.87 0.95
N GLU A 54 -6.95 5.83 0.01
CA GLU A 54 -7.15 5.28 -1.31
C GLU A 54 -6.09 4.25 -1.65
N GLY A 55 -6.52 3.26 -2.43
CA GLY A 55 -5.72 2.09 -2.71
C GLY A 55 -6.33 1.32 -3.86
N ASN A 56 -5.62 1.32 -4.99
CA ASN A 56 -5.88 0.50 -6.15
C ASN A 56 -4.59 -0.28 -6.44
N VAL A 57 -4.47 -1.46 -5.81
CA VAL A 57 -3.27 -2.29 -5.94
C VAL A 57 -3.29 -3.01 -7.28
N TYR A 58 -2.23 -2.79 -8.04
CA TYR A 58 -1.94 -3.43 -9.29
C TYR A 58 -0.66 -4.25 -9.17
N ARG A 59 -0.65 -5.43 -9.80
CA ARG A 59 0.56 -6.26 -9.91
C ARG A 59 1.23 -5.98 -11.25
N VAL A 60 2.43 -5.42 -11.18
CA VAL A 60 3.26 -5.05 -12.33
C VAL A 60 3.53 -6.26 -13.22
N ARG A 61 3.41 -6.07 -14.53
CA ARG A 61 3.71 -7.06 -15.57
C ARG A 61 5.08 -6.78 -16.20
N GLY A 62 5.61 -7.76 -16.93
CA GLY A 62 6.85 -7.60 -17.69
C GLY A 62 6.74 -6.48 -18.74
N GLY A 63 7.75 -5.61 -18.81
CA GLY A 63 7.85 -4.55 -19.82
C GLY A 63 7.11 -3.25 -19.49
N GLU A 64 6.44 -3.16 -18.34
CA GLU A 64 5.78 -1.92 -17.92
C GLU A 64 6.74 -0.89 -17.34
N SER A 65 6.37 0.39 -17.42
CA SER A 65 7.16 1.50 -16.91
C SER A 65 6.36 2.34 -15.92
N MET A 66 7.06 3.12 -15.07
CA MET A 66 6.41 4.02 -14.12
C MET A 66 5.53 5.07 -14.81
N ALA A 67 5.97 5.55 -15.98
CA ALA A 67 5.23 6.50 -16.79
C ALA A 67 3.95 5.86 -17.37
N LEU A 68 4.01 4.59 -17.79
CA LEU A 68 2.83 3.85 -18.24
C LEU A 68 1.80 3.69 -17.10
N LEU A 69 2.26 3.33 -15.90
CA LEU A 69 1.39 2.99 -14.77
C LEU A 69 0.82 4.22 -14.05
N CYS A 70 1.62 5.27 -13.87
CA CYS A 70 1.24 6.44 -13.08
C CYS A 70 1.36 7.77 -13.84
N GLY A 71 1.61 7.75 -15.15
CA GLY A 71 1.79 8.96 -15.97
C GLY A 71 3.15 9.65 -15.83
N SER A 72 3.85 9.47 -14.70
CA SER A 72 5.25 9.91 -14.53
C SER A 72 6.00 9.12 -13.43
N PRO A 73 7.35 9.05 -13.50
CA PRO A 73 8.17 8.48 -12.43
C PRO A 73 7.96 9.18 -11.07
N ASP A 74 7.85 10.51 -11.04
CA ASP A 74 7.60 11.26 -9.80
C ASP A 74 6.26 10.93 -9.17
N ARG A 75 5.21 10.77 -9.99
CA ARG A 75 3.88 10.39 -9.48
C ARG A 75 3.90 8.96 -8.96
N PHE A 76 4.59 8.06 -9.66
CA PHE A 76 4.80 6.69 -9.22
C PHE A 76 5.49 6.65 -7.85
N GLU A 77 6.60 7.37 -7.69
CA GLU A 77 7.35 7.42 -6.44
C GLU A 77 6.51 7.96 -5.28
N LYS A 78 5.79 9.05 -5.50
CA LYS A 78 4.88 9.64 -4.50
C LYS A 78 3.78 8.67 -4.08
N LYS A 79 3.21 7.91 -5.02
CA LYS A 79 2.17 6.90 -4.72
C LYS A 79 2.72 5.65 -4.03
N ASN A 80 3.93 5.22 -4.38
CA ASN A 80 4.45 3.89 -4.03
C ASN A 80 5.59 3.87 -3.02
N ALA A 81 6.07 5.05 -2.61
CA ALA A 81 7.24 5.21 -1.74
C ALA A 81 8.48 4.44 -2.26
N THR A 82 8.65 4.40 -3.60
CA THR A 82 9.78 3.75 -4.27
C THR A 82 9.97 4.19 -5.71
N ARG A 83 11.22 4.16 -6.17
CA ARG A 83 11.61 4.23 -7.58
C ARG A 83 12.00 2.87 -8.16
N CYS A 84 11.89 1.78 -7.40
CA CYS A 84 12.14 0.45 -7.94
C CYS A 84 10.85 -0.08 -8.58
N LEU A 85 10.94 -0.56 -9.81
CA LEU A 85 9.86 -1.21 -10.54
C LEU A 85 10.35 -2.54 -11.11
N TYR A 86 9.68 -3.64 -10.76
CA TYR A 86 9.99 -4.97 -11.29
C TYR A 86 8.70 -5.80 -11.50
N PRO A 87 8.73 -6.80 -12.41
CA PRO A 87 7.58 -7.67 -12.64
C PRO A 87 7.15 -8.41 -11.38
N GLY A 88 5.85 -8.49 -11.13
CA GLY A 88 5.26 -9.11 -9.94
C GLY A 88 5.13 -8.20 -8.73
N GLN A 89 5.72 -7.00 -8.76
CA GLN A 89 5.61 -6.02 -7.68
C GLN A 89 4.16 -5.51 -7.55
N GLU A 90 3.69 -5.35 -6.31
CA GLU A 90 2.43 -4.66 -6.03
C GLU A 90 2.65 -3.16 -5.90
N VAL A 91 1.90 -2.37 -6.68
CA VAL A 91 1.98 -0.91 -6.75
C VAL A 91 0.58 -0.31 -6.72
N LEU A 92 0.48 0.96 -6.38
CA LEU A 92 -0.72 1.77 -6.47
C LEU A 92 -0.74 2.53 -7.79
N LEU A 93 -1.87 2.43 -8.50
CA LEU A 93 -2.17 3.20 -9.71
C LEU A 93 -2.85 4.53 -9.39
#